data_AF-A0A1Y1S733-F1
#
_entry.id   AF-A0A1Y1S733-F1
#
_cell.length_a   1.000
_cell.length_b   1.000
_cell.length_c   1.000
_cell.angle_alpha   90.00
_cell.angle_beta   90.00
_cell.angle_gamma   90.00
#
_symmetry.space_group_name_H-M   'P 1'
#
loop_
_entity.id
_entity.type
_entity.pdbx_description
1 polymer ?
#
loop_
_entity_poly.entity_id
_entity_poly.type
_entity_poly.pdbx_seq_one_letter_code
_entity_poly.pdbx_strand_id
1 'polypeptide(L)'
;MIRIATAHAKLRLSEQVDEVDANDTVQMIRSHLIEKIVKREVKVIRKETKVVEIEKKVGEAEKESSEETTVDEETKLNVMEKIWMWRDSNKGESSVLVEQLASEIKADSKVVRQVALELADSDAIMLEKGTIYFLD
;
A
#
# COMPACT_ATOMS: atom_id res chain seq x y z
N MET A 1 -21.36 11.53 -14.66
CA MET A 1 -21.98 10.18 -14.73
C MET A 1 -23.34 10.22 -15.40
N ILE A 2 -24.40 10.75 -14.77
CA ILE A 2 -25.76 10.78 -15.36
C ILE A 2 -25.80 11.34 -16.79
N ARG A 3 -25.13 12.47 -17.04
CA ARG A 3 -25.04 13.08 -18.39
C ARG A 3 -24.30 12.22 -19.43
N ILE A 4 -23.36 11.40 -19.00
CA ILE A 4 -22.57 10.53 -19.88
C ILE A 4 -23.39 9.26 -20.18
N ALA A 5 -24.02 8.66 -19.16
CA ALA A 5 -24.91 7.51 -19.34
C ALA A 5 -26.10 7.86 -20.25
N THR A 6 -26.72 9.03 -20.06
CA THR A 6 -27.78 9.53 -20.96
C THR A 6 -27.28 9.83 -22.38
N ALA A 7 -26.03 10.29 -22.54
CA ALA A 7 -25.44 10.44 -23.87
C ALA A 7 -25.18 9.07 -24.53
N HIS A 8 -24.77 8.07 -23.76
CA HIS A 8 -24.54 6.70 -24.24
C HIS A 8 -25.85 6.04 -24.70
N ALA A 9 -26.92 6.17 -23.92
CA ALA A 9 -28.26 5.73 -24.32
C ALA A 9 -28.67 6.39 -25.66
N LYS A 10 -28.44 7.71 -25.79
CA LYS A 10 -28.72 8.46 -27.03
C LYS A 10 -27.86 8.01 -28.22
N LEU A 11 -26.61 7.61 -28.01
CA LEU A 11 -25.75 7.07 -29.08
C LEU A 11 -26.30 5.76 -29.65
N ARG A 12 -26.94 4.93 -28.81
CA ARG A 12 -27.67 3.73 -29.22
C ARG A 12 -29.08 4.04 -29.74
N LEU A 13 -29.46 5.31 -29.83
CA LEU A 13 -30.82 5.78 -30.17
C LEU A 13 -31.90 5.25 -29.20
N SER A 14 -31.51 5.01 -27.95
CA SER A 14 -32.42 4.62 -26.87
C SER A 14 -32.90 5.85 -26.11
N GLU A 15 -34.21 5.92 -25.85
CA GLU A 15 -34.80 6.96 -25.01
C GLU A 15 -34.67 6.65 -23.51
N GLN A 16 -34.50 5.36 -23.18
CA GLN A 16 -34.26 4.88 -21.82
C GLN A 16 -32.77 4.59 -21.61
N VAL A 17 -32.30 4.91 -20.40
CA VAL A 17 -30.95 4.58 -19.95
C VAL A 17 -30.97 3.20 -19.32
N ASP A 18 -30.18 2.29 -19.86
CA ASP A 18 -30.05 0.95 -19.32
C ASP A 18 -28.92 0.87 -18.30
N GLU A 19 -28.90 -0.22 -17.52
CA GLU A 19 -27.83 -0.51 -16.58
C GLU A 19 -26.45 -0.58 -17.26
N VAL A 20 -26.41 -1.04 -18.51
CA VAL A 20 -25.19 -1.10 -19.34
C VAL A 20 -24.60 0.31 -19.54
N ASP A 21 -25.43 1.30 -19.87
CA ASP A 21 -24.99 2.68 -20.10
C ASP A 21 -24.40 3.32 -18.82
N ALA A 22 -24.99 2.97 -17.67
CA ALA A 22 -24.49 3.39 -16.38
C ALA A 22 -23.17 2.71 -16.03
N ASN A 23 -23.05 1.40 -16.27
CA ASN A 23 -21.85 0.63 -15.96
C ASN A 23 -20.66 1.04 -16.83
N ASP A 24 -20.89 1.25 -18.14
CA ASP A 24 -19.87 1.72 -19.09
C ASP A 24 -19.33 3.10 -18.67
N THR A 25 -20.23 3.98 -18.21
CA THR A 25 -19.85 5.30 -17.68
C THR A 25 -18.97 5.19 -16.44
N VAL A 26 -19.28 4.25 -15.53
CA VAL A 26 -18.48 4.02 -14.31
C VAL A 26 -17.10 3.49 -14.68
N GLN A 27 -17.03 2.51 -15.58
CA GLN A 27 -15.78 1.93 -16.04
C GLN A 27 -14.89 2.98 -16.73
N MET A 28 -15.46 3.82 -17.59
CA MET A 28 -14.75 4.92 -18.26
C MET A 28 -14.16 5.92 -17.27
N ILE A 29 -14.87 6.28 -16.20
CA ILE A 29 -14.35 7.22 -15.19
C ILE A 29 -13.24 6.56 -14.37
N ARG A 30 -13.41 5.29 -13.99
CA ARG A 30 -12.39 4.54 -13.24
C ARG A 30 -11.08 4.42 -14.03
N SER A 31 -11.14 4.08 -15.32
CA SER A 31 -9.94 3.98 -16.16
C SER A 31 -9.22 5.33 -16.29
N HIS A 32 -9.94 6.43 -16.51
CA HIS A 32 -9.34 7.76 -16.60
C HIS A 32 -8.78 8.27 -15.26
N LEU A 33 -9.39 7.89 -14.13
CA LEU A 33 -8.87 8.25 -12.81
C LEU A 33 -7.54 7.55 -12.54
N ILE A 34 -7.44 6.26 -12.88
CA ILE A 34 -6.21 5.47 -12.74
C ILE A 34 -5.11 6.05 -13.65
N GLU A 35 -5.41 6.36 -14.91
CA GLU A 35 -4.45 7.00 -15.81
C GLU A 35 -3.90 8.33 -15.28
N LYS A 36 -4.73 9.14 -14.61
CA LYS A 36 -4.31 10.42 -14.03
C LYS A 36 -3.42 10.25 -12.80
N ILE A 37 -3.63 9.19 -12.02
CA ILE A 37 -2.79 8.87 -10.86
C ILE A 37 -1.41 8.39 -11.33
N VAL A 38 -1.37 7.52 -12.34
CA VAL A 38 -0.12 7.01 -12.92
C VAL A 38 0.69 8.12 -13.62
N LYS A 39 0.03 9.09 -14.26
CA LYS A 39 0.69 10.21 -14.97
C LYS A 39 1.03 11.41 -14.09
N ARG A 40 0.68 11.42 -12.80
CA ARG A 40 1.14 12.47 -11.87
C ARG A 40 2.57 12.16 -11.47
N GLU A 41 3.52 12.62 -12.28
CA GLU A 41 4.92 12.69 -11.88
C GLU A 41 5.04 13.50 -10.57
N VAL A 42 5.55 12.86 -9.54
CA VAL A 42 5.94 13.50 -8.28
C VAL A 42 7.03 14.51 -8.63
N LYS A 43 6.69 15.81 -8.68
CA LYS A 43 7.68 16.89 -8.72
C LYS A 43 8.43 16.91 -7.38
N VAL A 44 9.42 16.03 -7.25
CA VAL A 44 10.43 16.10 -6.19
C VAL A 44 11.27 17.33 -6.48
N ILE A 45 11.01 18.41 -5.76
CA ILE A 45 11.88 19.59 -5.73
C ILE A 45 13.17 19.15 -5.03
N ARG A 46 14.16 18.68 -5.80
CA ARG A 46 15.53 18.48 -5.33
C ARG A 46 16.10 19.84 -4.94
N LYS A 47 16.13 20.13 -3.64
CA LYS A 47 17.08 21.11 -3.10
C LYS A 47 18.45 20.44 -3.13
N GLU A 48 19.35 20.97 -3.96
CA GLU A 48 20.76 20.63 -3.94
C GLU A 48 21.36 21.05 -2.60
N THR A 49 21.54 20.10 -1.69
CA THR A 49 22.42 20.27 -0.54
C THR A 49 23.60 19.32 -0.69
N LYS A 50 24.72 19.95 -1.05
CA LYS A 50 26.12 19.54 -0.97
C LYS A 50 26.40 18.24 -0.22
N VAL A 51 27.05 17.35 -0.96
CA VAL A 51 27.92 16.26 -0.51
C VAL A 51 28.80 16.74 0.66
N VAL A 52 28.70 16.08 1.81
CA VAL A 52 29.75 16.06 2.82
C VAL A 52 29.98 14.58 3.16
N GLU A 53 31.08 14.06 2.63
CA GLU A 53 31.71 12.82 3.05
C GLU A 53 32.07 12.92 4.54
N ILE A 54 31.60 11.95 5.33
CA ILE A 54 32.22 11.63 6.62
C ILE A 54 32.36 10.11 6.69
N GLU A 55 33.48 9.62 6.16
CA GLU A 55 34.01 8.32 6.54
C GLU A 55 34.83 8.46 7.83
N LYS A 56 34.50 7.70 8.89
CA LYS A 56 35.45 6.86 9.64
C LYS A 56 34.80 6.06 10.78
N LYS A 57 34.64 4.76 10.50
CA LYS A 57 34.97 3.55 11.28
C LYS A 57 35.02 3.60 12.83
N VAL A 58 34.12 2.81 13.44
CA VAL A 58 34.36 1.71 14.41
C VAL A 58 33.15 0.76 14.18
N GLY A 59 33.21 -0.54 13.85
CA GLY A 59 34.12 -1.61 14.25
C GLY A 59 33.33 -2.65 15.05
N GLU A 60 32.72 -3.63 14.34
CA GLU A 60 32.29 -5.02 14.71
C GLU A 60 31.54 -5.23 16.04
N ALA A 61 30.39 -5.91 16.13
CA ALA A 61 29.93 -7.18 15.57
C ALA A 61 28.38 -7.20 15.64
N GLU A 62 27.57 -7.93 14.88
CA GLU A 62 27.73 -9.25 14.26
C GLU A 62 26.99 -9.28 12.91
N LYS A 63 27.64 -9.92 11.94
CA LYS A 63 27.01 -10.43 10.73
C LYS A 63 26.12 -11.60 11.10
N GLU A 64 24.83 -11.51 10.82
CA GLU A 64 24.06 -12.67 10.40
C GLU A 64 23.27 -12.32 9.13
N SER A 65 23.77 -12.92 8.03
CA SER A 65 23.11 -13.27 6.76
C SER A 65 21.92 -12.41 6.31
N SER A 66 22.05 -11.60 5.27
CA SER A 66 22.03 -12.07 3.87
C SER A 66 20.99 -13.15 3.58
N GLU A 67 19.72 -12.82 3.75
CA GLU A 67 18.65 -13.35 2.90
C GLU A 67 17.88 -12.14 2.38
N GLU A 68 18.33 -11.55 1.26
CA GLU A 68 17.43 -10.79 0.39
C GLU A 68 16.41 -11.80 -0.15
N THR A 69 15.40 -12.10 0.65
CA THR A 69 14.16 -12.65 0.12
C THR A 69 13.59 -11.54 -0.76
N THR A 70 13.77 -11.70 -2.07
CA THR A 70 12.95 -11.04 -3.09
C THR A 70 11.52 -11.50 -2.85
N VAL A 71 10.86 -10.88 -1.87
CA VAL A 71 9.44 -11.04 -1.63
C VAL A 71 8.76 -10.31 -2.77
N ASP A 72 8.06 -11.05 -3.63
CA ASP A 72 7.31 -10.51 -4.76
C ASP A 72 6.46 -9.32 -4.31
N GLU A 73 6.51 -8.21 -5.04
CA GLU A 73 5.79 -6.97 -4.68
C GLU A 73 4.29 -7.23 -4.45
N GLU A 74 3.71 -8.18 -5.19
CA GLU A 74 2.32 -8.61 -5.04
C GLU A 74 2.05 -9.25 -3.66
N THR A 75 2.98 -10.05 -3.15
CA THR A 75 2.85 -10.65 -1.82
C THR A 75 3.02 -9.62 -0.71
N LYS A 76 3.89 -8.61 -0.89
CA LYS A 76 4.02 -7.48 0.04
C LYS A 76 2.73 -6.67 0.13
N LEU A 77 2.15 -6.32 -1.02
CA LEU A 77 0.89 -5.57 -1.08
C LEU A 77 -0.26 -6.35 -0.43
N ASN A 78 -0.35 -7.65 -0.68
CA ASN A 78 -1.36 -8.52 -0.07
C ASN A 78 -1.19 -8.58 1.46
N VAL A 79 0.03 -8.71 1.96
CA VAL A 79 0.30 -8.69 3.40
C VAL A 79 -0.03 -7.32 4.00
N MET A 80 0.35 -6.23 3.34
CA MET A 80 0.03 -4.87 3.77
C MET A 80 -1.47 -4.62 3.84
N GLU A 81 -2.22 -5.01 2.81
CA GLU A 81 -3.68 -4.91 2.78
C GLU A 81 -4.31 -5.70 3.93
N LYS A 82 -3.86 -6.94 4.16
CA LYS A 82 -4.36 -7.78 5.26
C LYS A 82 -4.02 -7.22 6.64
N ILE A 83 -2.86 -6.58 6.82
CA ILE A 83 -2.51 -5.88 8.07
C ILE A 83 -3.52 -4.74 8.33
N TRP A 84 -3.87 -3.96 7.31
CA TRP A 84 -4.86 -2.89 7.44
C TRP A 84 -6.28 -3.41 7.64
N MET A 85 -6.68 -4.48 6.94
CA MET A 85 -7.97 -5.15 7.16
C MET A 85 -8.09 -5.68 8.58
N TRP A 86 -7.00 -6.22 9.13
CA TRP A 86 -6.95 -6.63 10.53
C TRP A 86 -7.17 -5.43 11.46
N ARG A 87 -6.47 -4.32 11.24
CA ARG A 87 -6.66 -3.07 12.03
C ARG A 87 -8.11 -2.59 11.95
N ASP A 88 -8.69 -2.58 10.76
CA ASP A 88 -10.08 -2.14 10.55
C ASP A 88 -11.11 -3.05 11.21
N SER A 89 -10.80 -4.35 11.31
CA SER A 89 -11.63 -5.32 12.01
C SER A 89 -11.46 -5.22 13.53
N ASN A 90 -10.27 -4.82 13.99
CA ASN A 90 -9.87 -4.76 15.39
C ASN A 90 -9.56 -3.33 15.83
N LYS A 91 -10.46 -2.37 15.52
CA LYS A 91 -10.32 -0.94 15.87
C LYS A 91 -10.17 -0.65 17.38
N GLY A 92 -10.40 -1.65 18.23
CA GLY A 92 -10.22 -1.54 19.68
C GLY A 92 -8.84 -1.97 20.19
N GLU A 93 -8.00 -2.60 19.36
CA GLU A 93 -6.70 -3.12 19.74
C GLU A 93 -5.59 -2.27 19.12
N SER A 94 -4.86 -1.53 19.96
CA SER A 94 -3.77 -0.65 19.52
C SER A 94 -2.47 -1.37 19.19
N SER A 95 -2.37 -2.68 19.49
CA SER A 95 -1.13 -3.44 19.37
C SER A 95 -1.36 -4.92 19.05
N VAL A 96 -0.50 -5.50 18.21
CA VAL A 96 -0.57 -6.92 17.82
C VAL A 96 0.80 -7.56 17.79
N LEU A 97 0.90 -8.80 18.27
CA LEU A 97 2.12 -9.59 18.10
C LEU A 97 2.26 -10.07 16.65
N VAL A 98 3.47 -9.94 16.08
CA VAL A 98 3.77 -10.37 14.71
C VAL A 98 3.40 -11.84 14.47
N GLU A 99 3.57 -12.70 15.48
CA GLU A 99 3.24 -14.12 15.39
C GLU A 99 1.74 -14.40 15.31
N GLN A 100 0.93 -13.63 16.04
CA GLN A 100 -0.53 -13.73 15.99
C GLN A 100 -1.04 -13.25 14.64
N LEU A 101 -0.51 -12.11 14.18
CA LEU A 101 -0.84 -11.54 12.89
C LEU A 101 -0.44 -12.47 11.73
N ALA A 102 0.74 -13.08 11.79
CA ALA A 102 1.20 -14.06 10.80
C ALA A 102 0.27 -15.28 10.73
N SER A 103 -0.18 -15.78 11.89
CA SER A 103 -1.10 -16.93 11.98
C SER A 103 -2.48 -16.60 11.39
N GLU A 104 -2.97 -15.38 11.61
CA GLU A 104 -4.29 -14.94 11.14
C GLU A 104 -4.30 -14.62 9.64
N ILE A 105 -3.24 -13.97 9.16
CA ILE A 105 -3.04 -13.60 7.74
C ILE A 105 -2.66 -14.82 6.88
N LYS A 106 -2.27 -15.94 7.51
CA LYS A 106 -1.66 -17.13 6.89
C LYS A 106 -0.43 -16.77 6.06
N ALA A 107 0.42 -15.91 6.61
CA ALA A 107 1.65 -15.45 5.98
C ALA A 107 2.88 -15.87 6.80
N ASP A 108 4.04 -15.89 6.15
CA ASP A 108 5.30 -16.14 6.86
C ASP A 108 5.61 -14.97 7.82
N SER A 109 5.94 -15.29 9.06
CA SER A 109 6.30 -14.34 10.11
C SER A 109 7.49 -13.45 9.70
N LYS A 110 8.44 -14.00 8.92
CA LYS A 110 9.55 -13.21 8.36
C LYS A 110 9.05 -12.09 7.42
N VAL A 111 8.08 -12.40 6.56
CA VAL A 111 7.51 -11.45 5.59
C VAL A 111 6.69 -10.38 6.30
N VAL A 112 5.87 -10.76 7.28
CA VAL A 112 5.09 -9.80 8.08
C VAL A 112 6.00 -8.84 8.82
N ARG A 113 7.12 -9.34 9.37
CA ARG A 113 8.12 -8.48 10.03
C ARG A 113 8.79 -7.52 9.06
N GLN A 114 9.14 -7.96 7.85
CA GLN A 114 9.74 -7.10 6.83
C GLN A 114 8.77 -6.00 6.40
N VAL A 115 7.51 -6.34 6.11
CA VAL A 115 6.48 -5.36 5.75
C VAL A 115 6.20 -4.40 6.90
N ALA A 116 6.17 -4.88 8.15
CA ALA A 116 5.97 -4.02 9.31
C ALA A 116 7.15 -3.04 9.54
N LEU A 117 8.38 -3.42 9.19
CA LEU A 117 9.53 -2.51 9.20
C LEU A 117 9.40 -1.44 8.11
N GLU A 118 9.00 -1.81 6.89
CA GLU A 118 8.73 -0.85 5.81
C GLU A 118 7.58 0.11 6.17
N LEU A 119 6.56 -0.37 6.89
CA LEU A 119 5.48 0.46 7.43
C LEU A 119 5.92 1.36 8.59
N ALA A 120 6.92 0.93 9.35
CA ALA A 120 7.52 1.78 10.39
C ALA A 120 8.36 2.90 9.80
N ASP A 121 9.10 2.64 8.71
CA ASP A 121 9.86 3.67 7.98
C ASP A 121 8.97 4.75 7.36
N SER A 122 7.69 4.43 7.12
CA SER A 122 6.68 5.38 6.60
C SER A 122 5.85 6.06 7.69
N ASP A 123 6.26 5.98 8.96
CA ASP A 123 5.58 6.55 10.14
C ASP A 123 4.13 6.07 10.34
N ALA A 124 3.74 4.94 9.72
CA ALA A 124 2.38 4.41 9.84
C ALA A 124 2.18 3.50 11.06
N ILE A 125 3.25 2.88 11.53
CA ILE A 125 3.26 1.83 12.56
C ILE A 125 4.54 1.97 13.40
N MET A 126 4.51 1.62 14.69
CA MET A 126 5.71 1.43 15.50
C MET A 126 5.94 -0.06 15.79
N LEU A 127 7.15 -0.57 15.54
CA LEU A 127 7.49 -1.95 15.84
C LEU A 127 8.45 -2.02 17.04
N GLU A 128 8.01 -2.59 18.16
CA GLU A 128 8.84 -2.78 19.34
C GLU A 128 8.77 -4.24 19.81
N LYS A 129 9.92 -4.91 19.92
CA LYS A 129 10.06 -6.29 20.45
C LYS A 129 9.10 -7.32 19.80
N GLY A 130 8.81 -7.18 18.51
CA GLY A 130 7.90 -8.09 17.80
C GLY A 130 6.41 -7.79 18.01
N THR A 131 6.10 -6.63 18.59
CA THR A 131 4.74 -6.09 18.68
C THR A 131 4.62 -4.91 17.72
N ILE A 132 3.58 -4.92 16.90
CA ILE A 132 3.16 -3.89 15.97
C ILE A 132 2.19 -2.99 16.71
N TYR A 133 2.53 -1.71 16.88
CA TYR A 133 1.67 -0.68 17.43
C TYR A 133 1.17 0.20 16.28
N PHE A 134 -0.15 0.31 16.15
CA PHE A 134 -0.73 1.20 15.15
C PHE A 134 -0.77 2.62 15.70
N LEU A 135 -0.05 3.53 15.05
CA LEU A 135 -0.09 4.96 15.38
C LEU A 135 -1.34 5.54 14.71
N ASP A 136 -2.28 6.01 15.53
CA ASP A 136 -3.56 6.57 15.08
C ASP A 136 -3.42 8.01 14.57
#